data_AF-A0A7R9HD42-F1
#
_entry.id   AF-A0A7R9HD42-F1
#
_cell.length_a   1.000
_cell.length_b   1.000
_cell.length_c   1.000
_cell.angle_alpha   90.00
_cell.angle_beta   90.00
_cell.angle_gamma   90.00
#
_symmetry.space_group_name_H-M   'P 1'
#
loop_
_entity.id
_entity.type
_entity.pdbx_description
1 polymer ?
#
loop_
_entity_poly.entity_id
_entity_poly.type
_entity_poly.pdbx_seq_one_letter_code
_entity_poly.pdbx_strand_id
1 'polypeptide(L)'
;FVELLVDSLFKPGIKLNPEHKYKYIHLLAYASSVFETSGKKGQNKILNKEELKSTIQAIEKVHSICNLNKGSSELVADLTTLYHCIRFPVVSVGVVRWVESTVMEPSYFKLCTEHTPIHLALLDEVVTCHLLLHNKVLQLLVQLFESKQDELEILVQLEMRKMLLDRMVNLLSRGCVVPVVKYIKQCWLRGDTDISLIRYFVTEVLETIAPPYTPEFVQLFLPMVENDEITGTMRGDGENDTVSEFIVYCKANYTVL
;
A
#
# COMPACT_ATOMS: atom_id res chain seq x y z
N PHE A 1 19.52 11.95 1.62
CA PHE A 1 20.22 11.87 0.32
C PHE A 1 19.47 11.00 -0.68
N VAL A 2 19.23 9.71 -0.40
CA VAL A 2 18.49 8.80 -1.30
C VAL A 2 17.10 9.34 -1.64
N GLU A 3 16.38 9.87 -0.66
CA GLU A 3 15.06 10.52 -0.87
C GLU A 3 15.11 11.65 -1.92
N LEU A 4 16.16 12.48 -1.92
CA LEU A 4 16.31 13.55 -2.91
C LEU A 4 16.52 13.01 -4.32
N LEU A 5 17.24 11.88 -4.46
CA LEU A 5 17.41 11.21 -5.75
C LEU A 5 16.08 10.60 -6.23
N VAL A 6 15.33 9.98 -5.30
CA VAL A 6 14.01 9.42 -5.59
C VAL A 6 13.04 10.53 -6.02
N ASP A 7 12.97 11.64 -5.28
CA ASP A 7 12.16 12.80 -5.66
C ASP A 7 12.55 13.34 -7.03
N SER A 8 13.84 13.50 -7.28
CA SER A 8 14.36 14.03 -8.54
C SER A 8 14.01 13.14 -9.74
N LEU A 9 13.94 11.83 -9.54
CA LEU A 9 13.69 10.85 -10.61
C LEU A 9 12.22 10.47 -10.75
N PHE A 10 11.43 10.40 -9.68
CA PHE A 10 10.10 9.79 -9.72
C PHE A 10 8.96 10.75 -9.43
N LYS A 11 9.23 11.95 -8.89
CA LYS A 11 8.17 12.95 -8.71
C LYS A 11 7.72 13.49 -10.07
N PRO A 12 6.43 13.43 -10.42
CA PRO A 12 5.91 14.01 -11.66
C PRO A 12 6.29 15.47 -11.84
N GLY A 13 6.54 15.88 -13.09
CA GLY A 13 6.81 17.27 -13.46
C GLY A 13 8.24 17.77 -13.19
N ILE A 14 9.11 16.98 -12.57
CA ILE A 14 10.52 17.34 -12.39
C ILE A 14 11.29 17.18 -13.70
N LYS A 15 11.80 18.30 -14.23
CA LYS A 15 12.64 18.30 -15.44
C LYS A 15 14.12 18.18 -15.06
N LEU A 16 14.68 16.99 -15.25
CA LEU A 16 16.12 16.76 -15.11
C LEU A 16 16.88 17.16 -16.38
N ASN A 17 18.09 17.69 -16.20
CA ASN A 17 19.01 17.89 -17.32
C ASN A 17 19.36 16.52 -17.95
N PRO A 18 19.05 16.29 -19.24
CA PRO A 18 19.31 15.01 -19.91
C PRO A 18 20.77 14.56 -19.84
N GLU A 19 21.72 15.50 -19.87
CA GLU A 19 23.16 15.23 -19.81
C GLU A 19 23.63 14.69 -18.46
N HIS A 20 22.81 14.83 -17.42
CA HIS A 20 23.15 14.38 -16.07
C HIS A 20 22.23 13.28 -15.57
N LYS A 21 21.12 12.99 -16.25
CA LYS A 21 20.14 11.95 -15.88
C LYS A 21 20.80 10.61 -15.53
N TYR A 22 21.72 10.12 -16.36
CA TYR A 22 22.41 8.85 -16.13
C TYR A 22 23.23 8.83 -14.83
N LYS A 23 23.73 9.98 -14.37
CA LYS A 23 24.47 10.11 -13.11
C LYS A 23 23.55 9.91 -11.90
N TYR A 24 22.36 10.49 -11.93
CA TYR A 24 21.35 10.34 -10.86
C TYR A 24 20.91 8.88 -10.76
N ILE A 25 20.60 8.26 -11.90
CA ILE A 25 20.22 6.84 -11.98
C ILE A 25 21.35 5.95 -11.46
N HIS A 26 22.59 6.19 -11.90
CA HIS A 26 23.73 5.40 -11.44
C HIS A 26 23.98 5.56 -9.94
N LEU A 27 23.89 6.78 -9.38
CA LEU A 27 24.06 6.99 -7.95
C LEU A 27 22.99 6.24 -7.13
N LEU A 28 21.72 6.32 -7.56
CA LEU A 28 20.63 5.62 -6.89
C LEU A 28 20.78 4.10 -6.99
N ALA A 29 21.12 3.57 -8.17
CA ALA A 29 21.37 2.15 -8.39
C ALA A 29 22.57 1.66 -7.57
N TYR A 30 23.65 2.42 -7.54
CA TYR A 30 24.86 2.07 -6.79
C TYR A 30 24.55 1.99 -5.29
N ALA A 31 23.84 2.99 -4.75
CA ALA A 31 23.46 3.02 -3.34
C ALA A 31 22.53 1.88 -2.92
N SER A 32 21.80 1.27 -3.86
CA SER A 32 20.80 0.24 -3.59
C SER A 32 21.22 -1.20 -3.91
N SER A 33 22.28 -1.40 -4.70
CA SER A 33 22.66 -2.73 -5.20
C SER A 33 24.11 -3.14 -4.91
N VAL A 34 25.00 -2.19 -4.57
CA VAL A 34 26.42 -2.47 -4.34
C VAL A 34 26.67 -2.68 -2.86
N PHE A 35 27.34 -3.78 -2.50
CA PHE A 35 27.75 -4.07 -1.13
C PHE A 35 29.19 -4.55 -1.04
N GLU A 36 29.78 -4.34 0.13
CA GLU A 36 31.14 -4.81 0.45
C GLU A 36 31.08 -6.24 0.99
N THR A 37 31.90 -7.12 0.43
CA THR A 37 32.18 -8.42 1.03
C THR A 37 33.52 -8.35 1.76
N SER A 38 33.52 -8.80 3.02
CA SER A 38 34.76 -8.87 3.80
C SER A 38 35.65 -9.96 3.20
N GLY A 39 36.82 -9.56 2.70
CA GLY A 39 37.91 -10.49 2.45
C GLY A 39 38.35 -11.16 3.76
N LYS A 40 38.95 -12.36 3.69
CA LYS A 40 39.55 -13.01 4.86
C LYS A 40 40.55 -12.04 5.53
N LYS A 41 40.69 -12.12 6.87
CA LYS A 41 41.57 -11.24 7.69
C LYS A 41 42.88 -10.90 6.95
N GLY A 42 43.05 -9.63 6.57
CA GLY A 42 44.23 -9.11 5.87
C GLY A 42 44.06 -8.82 4.37
N GLN A 43 42.91 -9.16 3.75
CA GLN A 43 42.62 -8.81 2.35
C GLN A 43 41.77 -7.53 2.22
N ASN A 44 42.00 -6.79 1.13
CA ASN A 44 41.19 -5.64 0.74
C ASN A 44 39.71 -6.02 0.60
N LYS A 45 38.82 -5.11 0.99
CA LYS A 45 37.37 -5.25 0.79
C LYS A 45 37.06 -5.43 -0.69
N ILE A 46 36.23 -6.43 -1.03
CA ILE A 46 35.81 -6.69 -2.41
C ILE A 46 34.40 -6.10 -2.60
N LEU A 47 34.22 -5.30 -3.65
CA LEU A 47 32.92 -4.74 -4.00
C LEU A 47 32.17 -5.70 -4.92
N ASN A 48 30.98 -6.14 -4.50
CA ASN A 48 30.05 -6.85 -5.40
C ASN A 48 29.20 -5.82 -6.16
N LYS A 49 29.14 -5.95 -7.49
CA LYS A 49 28.37 -5.07 -8.39
C LYS A 49 27.49 -5.85 -9.37
N GLU A 50 27.18 -7.11 -9.07
CA GLU A 50 26.50 -8.02 -10.01
C GLU A 50 25.11 -7.50 -10.40
N GLU A 51 24.37 -6.96 -9.44
CA GLU A 51 23.01 -6.45 -9.64
C GLU A 51 22.95 -4.98 -10.13
N LEU A 52 24.11 -4.30 -10.21
CA LEU A 52 24.14 -2.88 -10.52
C LEU A 52 23.55 -2.58 -11.90
N LYS A 53 23.91 -3.38 -12.92
CA LYS A 53 23.47 -3.15 -14.30
C LYS A 53 21.96 -3.33 -14.47
N SER A 54 21.40 -4.39 -13.90
CA SER A 54 19.95 -4.66 -13.95
C SER A 54 19.17 -3.60 -13.16
N THR A 55 19.68 -3.17 -12.01
CA THR A 55 19.08 -2.09 -11.20
C THR A 55 19.05 -0.76 -11.96
N ILE A 56 20.15 -0.38 -12.63
CA ILE A 56 20.19 0.82 -13.50
C ILE A 56 19.10 0.75 -14.57
N GLN A 57 19.00 -0.39 -15.27
CA GLN A 57 18.02 -0.56 -16.35
C GLN A 57 16.58 -0.51 -15.83
N ALA A 58 16.31 -1.08 -14.66
CA ALA A 58 14.99 -1.05 -14.04
C ALA A 58 14.59 0.38 -13.65
N ILE A 59 15.48 1.12 -13.00
CA ILE A 59 15.25 2.54 -12.65
C ILE A 59 15.03 3.37 -13.92
N GLU A 60 15.84 3.19 -14.96
CA GLU A 60 15.71 3.96 -16.20
C GLU A 60 14.37 3.72 -16.90
N LYS A 61 13.93 2.46 -17.00
CA LYS A 61 12.63 2.11 -17.59
C LYS A 61 11.48 2.76 -16.81
N VAL A 62 11.45 2.59 -15.48
CA VAL A 62 10.35 3.11 -14.66
C VAL A 62 10.37 4.64 -14.62
N HIS A 63 11.55 5.27 -14.49
CA HIS A 63 11.67 6.73 -14.61
C HIS A 63 11.07 7.26 -15.92
N SER A 64 11.33 6.56 -17.03
CA SER A 64 10.81 6.98 -18.34
C SER A 64 9.30 6.87 -18.41
N ILE A 65 8.69 5.87 -17.75
CA ILE A 65 7.23 5.72 -17.65
C ILE A 65 6.65 6.82 -16.75
N CYS A 66 7.19 7.02 -15.54
CA CYS A 66 6.69 7.97 -14.55
C CYS A 66 6.81 9.45 -14.98
N ASN A 67 7.80 9.77 -15.82
CA ASN A 67 8.03 11.14 -16.30
C ASN A 67 7.17 11.50 -17.52
N LEU A 68 6.53 10.51 -18.16
CA LEU A 68 5.54 10.77 -19.18
C LEU A 68 4.19 11.04 -18.49
N ASN A 69 3.57 12.17 -18.80
CA ASN A 69 2.20 12.49 -18.36
C ASN A 69 1.19 11.65 -19.17
N LYS A 70 1.28 10.33 -19.03
CA LYS A 70 0.39 9.36 -19.66
C LYS A 70 -0.95 9.35 -18.92
N GLY A 71 -2.04 9.33 -19.66
CA GLY A 71 -3.35 8.98 -19.08
C GLY A 71 -3.35 7.52 -18.62
N SER A 72 -4.30 7.14 -17.75
CA SER A 72 -4.42 5.77 -17.21
C SER A 72 -4.43 4.69 -18.30
N SER A 73 -5.09 4.94 -19.43
CA SER A 73 -5.17 4.00 -20.56
C SER A 73 -3.82 3.72 -21.22
N GLU A 74 -2.93 4.71 -21.30
CA GLU A 74 -1.59 4.54 -21.87
C GLU A 74 -0.64 3.84 -20.89
N LEU A 75 -0.87 3.98 -19.58
CA LEU A 75 -0.11 3.31 -18.54
C LEU A 75 -0.32 1.79 -18.55
N VAL A 76 -1.50 1.31 -18.99
CA VAL A 76 -1.81 -0.13 -19.13
C VAL A 76 -0.78 -0.85 -20.01
N ALA A 77 -0.32 -0.20 -21.08
CA ALA A 77 0.64 -0.78 -22.01
C ALA A 77 2.01 -1.07 -21.35
N ASP A 78 2.35 -0.32 -20.29
CA ASP A 78 3.61 -0.46 -19.55
C ASP A 78 3.49 -1.33 -18.29
N LEU A 79 2.28 -1.82 -17.96
CA LEU A 79 2.00 -2.50 -16.68
C LEU A 79 2.88 -3.74 -16.46
N THR A 80 3.06 -4.56 -17.50
CA THR A 80 3.94 -5.73 -17.44
C THR A 80 5.39 -5.34 -17.10
N THR A 81 5.87 -4.24 -17.68
CA THR A 81 7.22 -3.71 -17.40
C THR A 81 7.31 -3.21 -15.96
N LEU A 82 6.29 -2.50 -15.48
CA LEU A 82 6.23 -2.00 -14.11
C LEU A 82 6.25 -3.14 -13.09
N TYR A 83 5.41 -4.17 -13.25
CA TYR A 83 5.39 -5.33 -12.35
C TYR A 83 6.73 -6.07 -12.31
N HIS A 84 7.41 -6.21 -13.44
CA HIS A 84 8.75 -6.80 -13.45
C HIS A 84 9.78 -5.93 -12.69
N CYS A 85 9.74 -4.61 -12.88
CA CYS A 85 10.71 -3.70 -12.27
C CYS A 85 10.42 -3.43 -10.79
N ILE A 86 9.16 -3.51 -10.33
CA ILE A 86 8.76 -3.34 -8.93
C ILE A 86 9.49 -4.32 -8.01
N ARG A 87 9.89 -5.50 -8.51
CA ARG A 87 10.70 -6.46 -7.73
C ARG A 87 12.02 -5.92 -7.21
N PHE A 88 12.56 -4.85 -7.81
CA PHE A 88 13.71 -4.13 -7.27
C PHE A 88 13.23 -3.16 -6.17
N PRO A 89 13.69 -3.28 -4.91
CA PRO A 89 13.18 -2.46 -3.81
C PRO A 89 13.28 -0.94 -4.06
N VAL A 90 14.40 -0.50 -4.66
CA VAL A 90 14.62 0.91 -4.99
C VAL A 90 13.64 1.44 -6.05
N VAL A 91 13.21 0.58 -6.98
CA VAL A 91 12.17 0.94 -7.96
C VAL A 91 10.83 1.05 -7.27
N SER A 92 10.50 0.13 -6.36
CA SER A 92 9.28 0.21 -5.56
C SER A 92 9.20 1.47 -4.72
N VAL A 93 10.30 1.91 -4.11
CA VAL A 93 10.37 3.21 -3.42
C VAL A 93 10.03 4.36 -4.38
N GLY A 94 10.59 4.32 -5.59
CA GLY A 94 10.28 5.28 -6.66
C GLY A 94 8.81 5.26 -7.10
N VAL A 95 8.24 4.07 -7.32
CA VAL A 95 6.84 3.89 -7.70
C VAL A 95 5.90 4.40 -6.61
N VAL A 96 6.15 4.07 -5.34
CA VAL A 96 5.35 4.59 -4.22
C VAL A 96 5.39 6.12 -4.19
N ARG A 97 6.56 6.72 -4.42
CA ARG A 97 6.70 8.19 -4.45
C ARG A 97 5.97 8.84 -5.63
N TRP A 98 6.06 8.21 -6.80
CA TRP A 98 5.34 8.63 -7.99
C TRP A 98 3.83 8.55 -7.78
N VAL A 99 3.33 7.39 -7.35
CA VAL A 99 1.91 7.17 -7.04
C VAL A 99 1.43 8.18 -5.99
N GLU A 100 2.14 8.32 -4.86
CA GLU A 100 1.82 9.30 -3.81
C GLU A 100 1.66 10.70 -4.40
N SER A 101 2.56 11.13 -5.28
CA SER A 101 2.48 12.45 -5.89
C SER A 101 1.29 12.59 -6.84
N THR A 102 0.99 11.55 -7.63
CA THR A 102 -0.10 11.57 -8.61
C THR A 102 -1.47 11.51 -7.96
N VAL A 103 -1.68 10.60 -7.01
CA VAL A 103 -3.01 10.38 -6.39
C VAL A 103 -3.37 11.44 -5.36
N MET A 104 -2.38 12.19 -4.86
CA MET A 104 -2.59 13.34 -3.97
C MET A 104 -2.97 14.62 -4.72
N GLU A 105 -2.95 14.62 -6.06
CA GLU A 105 -3.45 15.77 -6.80
C GLU A 105 -4.96 15.96 -6.55
N PRO A 106 -5.44 17.16 -6.18
CA PRO A 106 -6.85 17.38 -5.84
C PRO A 106 -7.85 17.02 -6.95
N SER A 107 -7.39 17.03 -8.21
CA SER A 107 -8.20 16.66 -9.37
C SER A 107 -8.20 15.15 -9.67
N TYR A 108 -7.36 14.35 -9.03
CA TYR A 108 -7.15 12.95 -9.39
C TYR A 108 -8.45 12.14 -9.36
N PHE A 109 -9.14 12.11 -8.22
CA PHE A 109 -10.39 11.36 -8.08
C PHE A 109 -11.58 11.96 -8.83
N LYS A 110 -11.48 13.22 -9.28
CA LYS A 110 -12.50 13.83 -10.15
C LYS A 110 -12.39 13.33 -11.57
N LEU A 111 -11.16 13.07 -12.02
CA LEU A 111 -10.85 12.64 -13.38
C LEU A 111 -10.81 11.12 -13.52
N CYS A 112 -10.62 10.40 -12.41
CA CYS A 112 -10.58 8.96 -12.41
C CYS A 112 -12.00 8.37 -12.36
N THR A 113 -12.40 7.72 -13.45
CA THR A 113 -13.71 7.04 -13.56
C THR A 113 -13.62 5.53 -13.34
N GLU A 114 -12.41 5.00 -13.10
CA GLU A 114 -12.16 3.58 -12.90
C GLU A 114 -12.49 3.17 -11.46
N HIS A 115 -13.10 2.00 -11.29
CA HIS A 115 -13.37 1.45 -9.95
C HIS A 115 -12.09 1.26 -9.14
N THR A 116 -11.02 0.78 -9.77
CA THR A 116 -9.71 0.62 -9.13
C THR A 116 -8.66 1.29 -10.01
N PRO A 117 -8.24 2.52 -9.67
CA PRO A 117 -7.21 3.22 -10.43
C PRO A 117 -5.91 2.41 -10.48
N ILE A 118 -5.29 2.31 -11.65
CA ILE A 118 -4.04 1.53 -11.86
C ILE A 118 -2.95 1.92 -10.85
N HIS A 119 -2.86 3.20 -10.49
CA HIS A 119 -1.88 3.70 -9.53
C HIS A 119 -2.02 3.02 -8.15
N LEU A 120 -3.25 2.77 -7.70
CA LEU A 120 -3.51 2.08 -6.44
C LEU A 120 -3.31 0.57 -6.57
N ALA A 121 -3.64 -0.02 -7.72
CA ALA A 121 -3.33 -1.42 -8.01
C ALA A 121 -1.81 -1.70 -8.02
N LEU A 122 -0.99 -0.74 -8.46
CA LEU A 122 0.46 -0.86 -8.38
C LEU A 122 0.96 -0.91 -6.91
N LEU A 123 0.28 -0.22 -5.98
CA LEU A 123 0.62 -0.32 -4.56
C LEU A 123 0.37 -1.73 -4.03
N ASP A 124 -0.67 -2.43 -4.50
CA ASP A 124 -0.95 -3.81 -4.13
C ASP A 124 0.19 -4.77 -4.53
N GLU A 125 0.78 -4.56 -5.72
CA GLU A 125 1.95 -5.33 -6.15
C GLU A 125 3.19 -4.97 -5.34
N VAL A 126 3.40 -3.68 -5.03
CA VAL A 126 4.53 -3.22 -4.19
C VAL A 126 4.49 -3.89 -2.82
N VAL A 127 3.33 -3.91 -2.16
CA VAL A 127 3.20 -4.49 -0.81
C VAL A 127 3.28 -6.01 -0.83
N THR A 128 2.95 -6.64 -1.96
CA THR A 128 3.17 -8.06 -2.18
C THR A 128 4.67 -8.38 -2.26
N CYS A 129 5.47 -7.51 -2.88
CA CYS A 129 6.90 -7.71 -3.05
C CYS A 129 7.75 -7.27 -1.84
N HIS A 130 7.35 -6.21 -1.11
CA HIS A 130 8.24 -5.50 -0.19
C HIS A 130 7.60 -5.16 1.16
N LEU A 131 7.85 -5.99 2.17
CA LEU A 131 7.35 -5.81 3.54
C LEU A 131 7.75 -4.47 4.17
N LEU A 132 8.97 -3.99 3.89
CA LEU A 132 9.47 -2.73 4.47
C LEU A 132 8.75 -1.48 3.95
N LEU A 133 7.96 -1.59 2.88
CA LEU A 133 7.17 -0.49 2.33
C LEU A 133 5.73 -0.46 2.85
N HIS A 134 5.30 -1.47 3.61
CA HIS A 134 3.93 -1.56 4.12
C HIS A 134 3.50 -0.33 4.90
N ASN A 135 4.33 0.16 5.83
CA ASN A 135 4.00 1.34 6.63
C ASN A 135 3.89 2.61 5.78
N LYS A 136 4.74 2.77 4.75
CA LYS A 136 4.70 3.93 3.86
C LYS A 136 3.44 3.89 2.98
N VAL A 137 3.06 2.72 2.49
CA VAL A 137 1.80 2.53 1.74
C VAL A 137 0.59 2.76 2.64
N LEU A 138 0.59 2.24 3.88
CA LEU A 138 -0.49 2.50 4.83
C LEU A 138 -0.66 3.99 5.10
N GLN A 139 0.43 4.73 5.33
CA GLN A 139 0.38 6.18 5.54
C GLN A 139 -0.28 6.91 4.36
N LEU A 140 0.06 6.51 3.13
CA LEU A 140 -0.57 7.05 1.92
C LEU A 140 -2.08 6.75 1.91
N LEU A 141 -2.47 5.49 2.14
CA LEU A 141 -3.89 5.09 2.15
C LEU A 141 -4.68 5.83 3.24
N VAL A 142 -4.10 6.00 4.43
CA VAL A 142 -4.69 6.79 5.54
C VAL A 142 -4.89 8.24 5.12
N GLN A 143 -3.86 8.88 4.57
CA GLN A 143 -3.94 10.27 4.13
C GLN A 143 -5.00 10.48 3.04
N LEU A 144 -5.15 9.52 2.13
CA LEU A 144 -6.22 9.56 1.12
C LEU A 144 -7.60 9.34 1.74
N PHE A 145 -7.73 8.41 2.68
CA PHE A 145 -8.99 8.09 3.34
C PHE A 145 -9.53 9.26 4.17
N GLU A 146 -8.64 9.95 4.88
CA GLU A 146 -8.94 11.15 5.69
C GLU A 146 -9.03 12.43 4.84
N SER A 147 -8.69 12.38 3.55
CA SER A 147 -8.72 13.57 2.69
C SER A 147 -10.15 14.09 2.49
N LYS A 148 -10.30 15.41 2.50
CA LYS A 148 -11.56 16.07 2.14
C LYS A 148 -11.71 16.06 0.63
N GLN A 149 -12.80 15.49 0.15
CA GLN A 149 -13.15 15.41 -1.26
C GLN A 149 -14.45 16.18 -1.51
N ASP A 150 -14.51 17.43 -1.03
CA ASP A 150 -15.73 18.26 -0.98
C ASP A 150 -16.36 18.52 -2.35
N GLU A 151 -15.60 18.34 -3.43
CA GLU A 151 -16.05 18.49 -4.82
C GLU A 151 -16.62 17.21 -5.44
N LEU A 152 -16.48 16.06 -4.78
CA LEU A 152 -17.08 14.80 -5.21
C LEU A 152 -18.47 14.63 -4.61
N GLU A 153 -19.39 14.01 -5.36
CA GLU A 153 -20.68 13.61 -4.82
C GLU A 153 -20.53 12.64 -3.64
N ILE A 154 -21.42 12.70 -2.66
CA ILE A 154 -21.34 11.90 -1.41
C ILE A 154 -21.21 10.41 -1.71
N LEU A 155 -21.96 9.89 -2.69
CA LEU A 155 -21.89 8.49 -3.09
C LEU A 155 -20.52 8.12 -3.67
N VAL A 156 -19.93 9.00 -4.48
CA VAL A 156 -18.59 8.81 -5.06
C VAL A 156 -17.53 8.83 -3.96
N GLN A 157 -17.65 9.72 -2.96
CA GLN A 157 -16.76 9.72 -1.79
C GLN A 157 -16.85 8.41 -1.01
N LEU A 158 -18.06 7.87 -0.85
CA LEU A 158 -18.27 6.60 -0.14
C LEU A 158 -17.62 5.42 -0.88
N GLU A 159 -17.84 5.32 -2.20
CA GLU A 159 -17.22 4.28 -3.03
C GLU A 159 -15.69 4.42 -3.07
N MET A 160 -15.17 5.66 -3.14
CA MET A 160 -13.73 5.91 -3.03
C MET A 160 -13.18 5.39 -1.70
N ARG A 161 -13.87 5.64 -0.58
CA ARG A 161 -13.45 5.16 0.75
C ARG A 161 -13.49 3.64 0.86
N LYS A 162 -14.52 2.97 0.33
CA LYS A 162 -14.56 1.50 0.25
C LYS A 162 -13.38 0.95 -0.56
N MET A 163 -13.13 1.53 -1.73
CA MET A 163 -12.00 1.15 -2.57
C MET A 163 -10.65 1.31 -1.85
N LEU A 164 -10.48 2.35 -1.01
CA LEU A 164 -9.28 2.49 -0.17
C LEU A 164 -9.22 1.45 0.96
N LEU A 165 -10.36 1.09 1.56
CA LEU A 165 -10.45 0.00 2.53
C LEU A 165 -10.06 -1.35 1.91
N ASP A 166 -10.44 -1.63 0.67
CA ASP A 166 -10.01 -2.85 -0.03
C ASP A 166 -8.48 -2.94 -0.13
N ARG A 167 -7.81 -1.80 -0.40
CA ARG A 167 -6.35 -1.75 -0.46
C ARG A 167 -5.74 -1.96 0.94
N MET A 168 -6.39 -1.44 1.99
CA MET A 168 -5.98 -1.72 3.38
C MET A 168 -6.18 -3.19 3.76
N VAL A 169 -7.25 -3.84 3.29
CA VAL A 169 -7.49 -5.28 3.47
C VAL A 169 -6.44 -6.10 2.71
N ASN A 170 -6.10 -5.74 1.46
CA ASN A 170 -4.97 -6.38 0.76
C ASN A 170 -3.66 -6.22 1.54
N LEU A 171 -3.37 -5.03 2.07
CA LEU A 171 -2.18 -4.79 2.89
C LEU A 171 -2.17 -5.65 4.18
N LEU A 172 -3.32 -5.80 4.83
CA LEU A 172 -3.52 -6.72 5.95
C LEU A 172 -3.21 -8.16 5.56
N SER A 173 -3.71 -8.63 4.41
CA SER A 173 -3.46 -9.97 3.86
C SER A 173 -2.00 -10.23 3.49
N ARG A 174 -1.17 -9.17 3.37
CA ARG A 174 0.29 -9.29 3.19
C ARG A 174 1.09 -9.25 4.50
N GLY A 175 0.43 -9.17 5.65
CA GLY A 175 1.05 -9.25 6.97
C GLY A 175 1.11 -7.94 7.74
N CYS A 176 0.63 -6.81 7.19
CA CYS A 176 0.54 -5.53 7.91
C CYS A 176 -0.75 -5.44 8.76
N VAL A 177 -1.05 -6.49 9.53
CA VAL A 177 -2.36 -6.65 10.19
C VAL A 177 -2.58 -5.60 11.28
N VAL A 178 -1.68 -5.58 12.26
CA VAL A 178 -1.84 -4.76 13.48
C VAL A 178 -1.93 -3.26 13.15
N PRO A 179 -1.06 -2.67 12.30
CA PRO A 179 -1.15 -1.25 11.96
C PRO A 179 -2.48 -0.88 11.29
N VAL A 180 -2.97 -1.72 10.36
CA VAL A 180 -4.24 -1.49 9.66
C VAL A 180 -5.42 -1.54 10.62
N VAL A 181 -5.55 -2.62 11.40
CA VAL A 181 -6.69 -2.78 12.32
C VAL A 181 -6.67 -1.71 13.41
N LYS A 182 -5.48 -1.35 13.91
CA LYS A 182 -5.33 -0.27 14.90
C LYS A 182 -5.82 1.07 14.36
N TYR A 183 -5.51 1.39 13.10
CA TYR A 183 -6.00 2.61 12.46
C TYR A 183 -7.52 2.62 12.34
N ILE A 184 -8.14 1.55 11.81
CA ILE A 184 -9.60 1.47 11.68
C ILE A 184 -10.30 1.55 13.04
N LYS A 185 -9.75 0.88 14.06
CA LYS A 185 -10.25 0.99 15.44
C LYS A 185 -10.18 2.44 15.95
N GLN A 186 -9.14 3.20 15.61
CA GLN A 186 -9.04 4.61 15.99
C GLN A 186 -10.09 5.48 15.30
N CYS A 187 -10.34 5.28 14.00
CA CYS A 187 -11.42 5.95 13.27
C CYS A 187 -12.78 5.69 13.94
N TRP A 188 -13.06 4.43 14.28
CA TRP A 188 -14.28 4.07 14.98
C TRP A 188 -14.39 4.76 16.36
N LEU A 189 -13.34 4.70 17.18
CA LEU A 189 -13.33 5.32 18.51
C LEU A 189 -13.44 6.85 18.49
N ARG A 190 -12.95 7.50 17.42
CA ARG A 190 -13.08 8.96 17.23
C ARG A 190 -14.48 9.35 16.76
N GLY A 191 -15.21 8.44 16.10
CA GLY A 191 -16.54 8.72 15.53
C GLY A 191 -16.50 9.67 14.34
N ASP A 192 -15.35 9.80 13.67
CA ASP A 192 -15.15 10.66 12.49
C ASP A 192 -15.37 9.92 11.17
N THR A 193 -15.65 8.62 11.23
CA THR A 193 -15.88 7.73 10.09
C THR A 193 -17.24 7.06 10.20
N ASP A 194 -17.96 7.00 9.08
CA ASP A 194 -19.28 6.38 9.01
C ASP A 194 -19.24 4.90 9.44
N ILE A 195 -20.19 4.49 10.29
CA ILE A 195 -20.31 3.12 10.80
C ILE A 195 -20.42 2.11 9.65
N SER A 196 -21.04 2.47 8.52
CA SER A 196 -21.15 1.61 7.34
C SER A 196 -19.79 1.27 6.71
N LEU A 197 -18.80 2.17 6.79
CA LEU A 197 -17.43 1.92 6.32
C LEU A 197 -16.67 1.02 7.29
N ILE A 198 -16.86 1.21 8.59
CA ILE A 198 -16.29 0.31 9.61
C ILE A 198 -16.87 -1.10 9.45
N ARG A 199 -18.19 -1.21 9.27
CA ARG A 199 -18.89 -2.46 8.95
C ARG A 199 -18.32 -3.10 7.70
N TYR A 200 -18.17 -2.33 6.61
CA TYR A 200 -17.60 -2.83 5.37
C TYR A 200 -16.21 -3.45 5.58
N PHE A 201 -15.30 -2.73 6.25
CA PHE A 201 -13.98 -3.25 6.58
C PHE A 201 -14.04 -4.54 7.42
N VAL A 202 -14.91 -4.58 8.43
CA VAL A 202 -15.07 -5.77 9.28
C VAL A 202 -15.54 -6.97 8.46
N THR A 203 -16.52 -6.78 7.57
CA THR A 203 -17.00 -7.83 6.65
C THR A 203 -15.87 -8.39 5.80
N GLU A 204 -15.16 -7.53 5.06
CA GLU A 204 -14.09 -7.94 4.15
C GLU A 204 -12.96 -8.68 4.89
N VAL A 205 -12.61 -8.24 6.09
CA VAL A 205 -11.61 -8.93 6.93
C VAL A 205 -12.11 -10.30 7.36
N LEU A 206 -13.34 -10.42 7.86
CA LEU A 206 -13.91 -11.70 8.29
C LEU A 206 -14.02 -12.71 7.15
N GLU A 207 -14.29 -12.27 5.93
CA GLU A 207 -14.32 -13.13 4.73
C GLU A 207 -12.92 -13.58 4.28
N THR A 208 -11.87 -12.88 4.72
CA THR A 208 -10.48 -13.14 4.28
C THR A 208 -9.66 -13.96 5.29
N ILE A 209 -10.01 -13.94 6.57
CA ILE A 209 -9.22 -14.56 7.64
C ILE A 209 -9.75 -15.92 8.08
N ALA A 210 -8.87 -16.72 8.68
CA ALA A 210 -9.21 -17.99 9.32
C ALA A 210 -8.37 -18.17 10.61
N PRO A 211 -8.82 -18.98 11.58
CA PRO A 211 -8.04 -19.29 12.77
C PRO A 211 -6.76 -20.10 12.42
N PRO A 212 -5.73 -20.10 13.29
CA PRO A 212 -5.68 -19.45 14.61
C PRO A 212 -5.34 -17.95 14.53
N TYR A 213 -6.02 -17.16 15.36
CA TYR A 213 -5.78 -15.72 15.50
C TYR A 213 -4.66 -15.43 16.50
N THR A 214 -4.06 -14.24 16.44
CA THR A 214 -3.13 -13.79 17.49
C THR A 214 -3.87 -12.99 18.57
N PRO A 215 -3.44 -13.02 19.84
CA PRO A 215 -4.06 -12.24 20.91
C PRO A 215 -4.14 -10.74 20.59
N GLU A 216 -3.09 -10.18 19.99
CA GLU A 216 -3.03 -8.76 19.62
C GLU A 216 -4.08 -8.40 18.55
N PHE A 217 -4.27 -9.25 17.55
CA PHE A 217 -5.33 -9.07 16.56
C PHE A 217 -6.71 -9.14 17.22
N VAL A 218 -6.97 -10.15 18.04
CA VAL A 218 -8.25 -10.33 18.74
C VAL A 218 -8.56 -9.12 19.61
N GLN A 219 -7.61 -8.62 20.40
CA GLN A 219 -7.79 -7.44 21.26
C GLN A 219 -8.16 -6.16 20.47
N LEU A 220 -7.64 -6.03 19.25
CA LEU A 220 -7.94 -4.89 18.39
C LEU A 220 -9.26 -5.07 17.65
N PHE A 221 -9.52 -6.25 17.10
CA PHE A 221 -10.62 -6.50 16.16
C PHE A 221 -11.93 -6.91 16.83
N LEU A 222 -11.88 -7.77 17.86
CA LEU A 222 -13.07 -8.30 18.54
C LEU A 222 -14.04 -7.20 19.04
N PRO A 223 -13.58 -6.08 19.63
CA PRO A 223 -14.50 -5.03 20.07
C PRO A 223 -15.34 -4.41 18.94
N MET A 224 -14.80 -4.33 17.71
CA MET A 224 -15.57 -3.87 16.55
C MET A 224 -16.56 -4.92 16.08
N VAL A 225 -16.18 -6.20 16.11
CA VAL A 225 -17.03 -7.32 15.70
C VAL A 225 -18.18 -7.55 16.69
N GLU A 226 -17.95 -7.36 18.00
CA GLU A 226 -19.00 -7.50 19.02
C GLU A 226 -20.00 -6.34 19.04
N ASN A 227 -19.65 -5.18 18.48
CA ASN A 227 -20.53 -4.02 18.46
C ASN A 227 -21.73 -4.23 17.52
N ASP A 228 -22.94 -4.15 18.07
CA ASP A 228 -24.18 -4.39 17.33
C ASP A 228 -24.49 -3.33 16.27
N GLU A 229 -24.01 -2.09 16.40
CA GLU A 229 -24.18 -1.07 15.35
C GLU A 229 -23.34 -1.40 14.11
N ILE A 230 -22.21 -2.09 14.31
CA ILE A 230 -21.33 -2.55 13.23
C ILE A 230 -21.87 -3.84 12.63
N THR A 231 -22.09 -4.90 13.43
CA THR A 231 -22.36 -6.26 12.89
C THR A 231 -23.76 -6.80 13.21
N GLY A 232 -24.63 -6.06 13.90
CA GLY A 232 -25.91 -6.59 14.40
C GLY A 232 -26.86 -7.10 13.31
N THR A 233 -26.83 -6.51 12.11
CA THR A 233 -27.64 -6.97 10.95
C THR A 233 -26.98 -8.10 10.16
N MET A 234 -25.73 -8.44 10.47
CA MET A 234 -24.98 -9.51 9.80
C MET A 234 -25.16 -10.87 10.49
N ARG A 235 -25.58 -10.85 11.77
CA ARG A 235 -25.84 -12.06 12.56
C ARG A 235 -27.20 -12.63 12.16
N GLY A 236 -27.24 -13.85 11.61
CA GLY A 236 -28.47 -14.47 11.11
C GLY A 236 -28.33 -15.98 10.85
N ASP A 237 -29.48 -16.66 10.68
CA ASP A 237 -29.64 -18.13 10.62
C ASP A 237 -29.04 -18.84 9.36
N GLY A 238 -28.06 -18.23 8.69
CA GLY A 238 -27.38 -18.83 7.54
C GLY A 238 -26.21 -19.75 7.96
N GLU A 239 -25.89 -20.74 7.12
CA GLU A 239 -24.81 -21.71 7.38
C GLU A 239 -23.38 -21.12 7.42
N ASN A 240 -23.19 -19.82 7.15
CA ASN A 240 -21.89 -19.12 7.11
C ASN A 240 -21.92 -17.78 7.86
N ASP A 241 -22.34 -17.76 9.13
CA ASP A 241 -22.24 -16.56 9.97
C ASP A 241 -20.80 -16.37 10.50
N THR A 242 -19.95 -15.73 9.68
CA THR A 242 -18.54 -15.47 10.00
C THR A 242 -18.35 -14.60 11.25
N VAL A 243 -19.34 -13.75 11.58
CA VAL A 243 -19.33 -12.92 12.79
C VAL A 243 -19.48 -13.80 14.02
N SER A 244 -20.51 -14.64 14.04
CA SER A 244 -20.76 -15.56 15.17
C SER A 244 -19.63 -16.58 15.33
N GLU A 245 -19.13 -17.15 14.23
CA GLU A 245 -17.99 -18.07 14.26
C GLU A 245 -16.74 -17.43 14.87
N PHE A 246 -16.42 -16.20 14.46
CA PHE A 246 -15.29 -15.46 15.00
C PHE A 246 -15.44 -15.19 16.51
N ILE A 247 -16.62 -14.72 16.95
CA ILE A 247 -16.89 -14.43 18.36
C ILE A 247 -16.80 -15.71 19.21
N VAL A 248 -17.41 -16.81 18.75
CA VAL A 248 -17.39 -18.10 19.46
C VAL A 248 -15.96 -18.61 19.59
N TYR A 249 -15.20 -18.61 18.50
CA TYR A 249 -13.80 -19.00 18.52
C TYR A 249 -12.99 -18.13 19.50
N CYS A 250 -13.18 -16.81 19.47
CA CYS A 250 -12.43 -15.91 20.33
C CYS A 250 -12.76 -16.13 21.82
N LYS A 251 -14.03 -16.30 22.19
CA LYS A 251 -14.45 -16.56 23.58
C LYS A 251 -13.92 -17.89 24.11
N ALA A 252 -13.85 -18.91 23.26
CA ALA A 252 -13.33 -20.22 23.62
C ALA A 252 -11.81 -20.24 23.85
N ASN A 253 -11.06 -19.40 23.12
CA ASN A 253 -9.58 -19.47 23.10
C ASN A 253 -8.89 -18.29 23.80
N TYR A 254 -9.59 -17.17 24.02
CA TYR A 254 -9.07 -15.94 24.62
C TYR A 254 -9.98 -15.48 25.76
N THR A 255 -10.25 -16.39 26.69
CA THR A 255 -11.01 -16.09 27.91
C THR A 255 -10.12 -15.21 28.81
N VAL A 256 -10.44 -13.91 28.89
CA VAL A 256 -9.74 -12.81 29.60
C VAL A 256 -8.66 -12.09 28.76
N LEU A 257 -9.08 -11.00 28.10
CA LEU A 257 -8.23 -9.87 27.69
C LEU A 257 -8.94 -8.57 28.03
#